data_AF-A0A523CZX5-F1
#
_entry.id   AF-A0A523CZX5-F1
#
_cell.length_a   1.000
_cell.length_b   1.000
_cell.length_c   1.000
_cell.angle_alpha   90.00
_cell.angle_beta   90.00
_cell.angle_gamma   90.00
#
_symmetry.space_group_name_H-M   'P 1'
#
loop_
_entity.id
_entity.type
_entity.pdbx_description
1 polymer ?
#
loop_
_entity_poly.entity_id
_entity_poly.type
_entity_poly.pdbx_seq_one_letter_code
_entity_poly.pdbx_strand_id
1 'polypeptide(L)'
;MMSVKNSFWGFFLCLILSSWTSALAQAPSGGEPEPTAQANPQKVVVVLAMHGEPPNDFPKDEFARFFALHARLHYAEGGDEALHGRYAELDAKIRGWPRTEENDPFHAASQRMAEQLRETTGLEVVVGFNEFCGPTVEEAIEEAVARKAETIIVVTPMMTPGGIHAEIQIPATVKQARERHPGLSIRYAWPFDPSEVAQFLAKRIHQESQESN
;
A
#
# COMPACT_ATOMS: atom_id res chain seq x y z
N MET A 1 -1.30 66.07 21.29
CA MET A 1 -0.36 67.19 21.08
C MET A 1 0.85 66.94 21.97
N MET A 2 2.04 66.73 21.38
CA MET A 2 3.37 66.55 21.99
C MET A 2 3.54 65.62 23.21
N SER A 3 4.22 64.49 22.96
CA SER A 3 4.85 63.65 24.00
C SER A 3 6.22 64.21 24.44
N VAL A 4 6.75 63.70 25.54
CA VAL A 4 7.86 64.28 26.32
C VAL A 4 9.24 63.71 25.94
N LYS A 5 10.14 64.64 25.57
CA LYS A 5 11.60 64.75 25.85
C LYS A 5 12.50 63.50 25.97
N ASN A 6 13.67 63.61 25.30
CA ASN A 6 15.02 63.21 25.76
C ASN A 6 15.31 61.69 25.88
N SER A 7 16.53 61.12 25.85
CA SER A 7 17.93 61.52 25.50
C SER A 7 18.78 60.20 25.46
N PHE A 8 20.04 60.07 24.98
CA PHE A 8 21.05 61.02 24.51
C PHE A 8 22.04 60.38 23.50
N TRP A 9 22.78 61.24 22.79
CA TRP A 9 24.17 61.16 22.28
C TRP A 9 25.03 59.87 22.28
N GLY A 10 25.88 59.74 21.25
CA GLY A 10 27.18 59.03 21.32
C GLY A 10 27.58 58.23 20.06
N PHE A 11 28.00 58.86 18.97
CA PHE A 11 29.42 58.87 18.51
C PHE A 11 30.15 57.50 18.50
N PHE A 12 30.44 56.92 17.33
CA PHE A 12 31.75 57.13 16.66
C PHE A 12 31.79 56.67 15.19
N LEU A 13 32.85 57.09 14.51
CA LEU A 13 33.16 57.00 13.08
C LEU A 13 33.98 55.74 12.73
N CYS A 14 33.82 55.15 11.52
CA CYS A 14 34.96 54.80 10.63
C CYS A 14 34.57 54.25 9.24
N LEU A 15 35.35 54.65 8.22
CA LEU A 15 35.28 54.26 6.80
C LEU A 15 36.59 53.55 6.40
N ILE A 16 36.54 52.34 5.82
CA ILE A 16 37.55 51.76 4.89
C ILE A 16 36.77 50.70 4.04
N LEU A 17 36.51 50.76 2.73
CA LEU A 17 37.29 50.92 1.48
C LEU A 17 38.08 49.69 0.98
N SER A 18 37.81 49.30 -0.29
CA SER A 18 38.72 48.64 -1.26
C SER A 18 39.11 47.15 -1.07
N SER A 19 39.48 46.34 -2.09
CA SER A 19 39.17 46.31 -3.55
C SER A 19 39.90 45.15 -4.29
N TRP A 20 39.37 44.73 -5.47
CA TRP A 20 40.04 44.11 -6.64
C TRP A 20 40.37 42.58 -6.76
N THR A 21 40.11 42.10 -7.99
CA THR A 21 40.69 40.99 -8.79
C THR A 21 40.49 39.50 -8.42
N SER A 22 39.55 38.88 -9.15
CA SER A 22 39.70 37.71 -10.03
C SER A 22 40.65 36.55 -9.67
N ALA A 23 40.05 35.37 -9.46
CA ALA A 23 40.62 34.08 -9.85
C ALA A 23 39.54 33.23 -10.55
N LEU A 24 39.80 32.81 -11.80
CA LEU A 24 38.93 31.86 -12.50
C LEU A 24 39.19 30.44 -11.98
N ALA A 25 38.14 29.82 -11.44
CA ALA A 25 38.02 28.38 -11.37
C ALA A 25 36.63 28.00 -11.91
N GLN A 26 36.59 27.30 -13.04
CA GLN A 26 35.34 26.77 -13.60
C GLN A 26 34.89 25.59 -12.73
N ALA A 27 33.99 25.85 -11.79
CA ALA A 27 33.15 24.78 -11.27
C ALA A 27 32.17 24.36 -12.38
N PRO A 28 31.96 23.06 -12.65
CA PRO A 28 30.85 22.64 -13.49
C PRO A 28 29.57 23.09 -12.80
N SER A 29 28.71 23.80 -13.53
CA SER A 29 27.37 24.15 -13.03
C SER A 29 26.57 22.86 -12.90
N GLY A 30 26.57 22.29 -11.69
CA GLY A 30 25.59 21.31 -11.29
C GLY A 30 24.24 21.98 -11.38
N GLY A 31 23.51 21.72 -12.47
CA GLY A 31 22.10 22.05 -12.54
C GLY A 31 21.41 21.37 -11.37
N GLU A 32 20.44 22.05 -10.78
CA GLU A 32 19.52 21.38 -9.85
C GLU A 32 18.96 20.14 -10.55
N PRO A 33 18.84 19.00 -9.85
CA PRO A 33 18.27 17.80 -10.47
C PRO A 33 16.89 18.17 -11.03
N GLU A 34 16.66 17.89 -12.31
CA GLU A 34 15.34 18.11 -12.91
C GLU A 34 14.28 17.49 -11.99
N PRO A 35 13.17 18.21 -11.70
CA PRO A 35 12.07 17.64 -10.94
C PRO A 35 11.64 16.34 -11.61
N THR A 36 11.88 15.21 -10.95
CA THR A 36 11.47 13.90 -11.44
C THR A 36 9.99 13.97 -11.71
N ALA A 37 9.60 13.75 -12.98
CA ALA A 37 8.27 14.05 -13.51
C ALA A 37 7.19 13.61 -12.51
N GLN A 38 6.61 14.61 -11.82
CA GLN A 38 5.79 14.36 -10.65
C GLN A 38 4.53 13.65 -11.14
N ALA A 39 4.43 12.35 -10.86
CA ALA A 39 3.44 11.47 -11.45
C ALA A 39 2.06 12.08 -11.23
N ASN A 40 1.36 12.38 -12.33
CA ASN A 40 0.11 13.11 -12.29
C ASN A 40 -0.89 12.27 -11.46
N PRO A 41 -1.29 12.68 -10.25
CA PRO A 41 -1.90 11.77 -9.27
C PRO A 41 -3.22 11.16 -9.77
N GLN A 42 -3.86 11.83 -10.74
CA GLN A 42 -5.02 11.39 -11.51
C GLN A 42 -4.84 10.10 -12.33
N LYS A 43 -3.67 9.44 -12.29
CA LYS A 43 -3.39 8.20 -13.06
C LYS A 43 -2.67 7.10 -12.27
N VAL A 44 -2.59 7.24 -10.94
CA VAL A 44 -2.08 6.19 -10.05
C VAL A 44 -3.25 5.57 -9.30
N VAL A 45 -3.39 4.25 -9.39
CA VAL A 45 -4.38 3.48 -8.60
C VAL A 45 -3.63 2.52 -7.68
N VAL A 46 -4.04 2.46 -6.43
CA VAL A 46 -3.51 1.55 -5.41
C VAL A 46 -4.37 0.29 -5.37
N VAL A 47 -3.75 -0.88 -5.34
CA VAL A 47 -4.41 -2.15 -5.02
C VAL A 47 -3.99 -2.58 -3.63
N LEU A 48 -4.91 -2.51 -2.67
CA LEU A 48 -4.70 -2.98 -1.31
C LEU A 48 -4.95 -4.49 -1.25
N ALA A 49 -3.87 -5.26 -1.29
CA ALA A 49 -3.86 -6.72 -1.22
C ALA A 49 -4.01 -7.21 0.23
N MET A 50 -5.19 -7.68 0.56
CA MET A 50 -5.59 -8.18 1.88
C MET A 50 -5.57 -9.71 1.92
N HIS A 51 -5.53 -10.28 3.13
CA HIS A 51 -5.58 -11.72 3.35
C HIS A 51 -6.93 -12.29 2.85
N GLY A 52 -8.00 -11.85 3.51
CA GLY A 52 -9.36 -12.36 3.34
C GLY A 52 -9.66 -13.43 4.38
N GLU A 53 -10.92 -13.50 4.80
CA GLU A 53 -11.41 -14.46 5.78
C GLU A 53 -12.71 -15.11 5.25
N PRO A 54 -13.03 -16.35 5.67
CA PRO A 54 -14.34 -16.95 5.41
C PRO A 54 -15.42 -16.21 6.21
N PRO A 55 -16.62 -15.96 5.64
CA PRO A 55 -17.70 -15.33 6.38
C PRO A 55 -18.28 -16.34 7.39
N ASN A 56 -18.63 -15.87 8.58
CA ASN A 56 -18.97 -16.72 9.72
C ASN A 56 -20.30 -17.49 9.57
N ASP A 57 -21.12 -17.11 8.59
CA ASP A 57 -22.40 -17.71 8.21
C ASP A 57 -22.31 -18.69 7.02
N PHE A 58 -21.11 -18.90 6.45
CA PHE A 58 -20.91 -19.84 5.36
C PHE A 58 -21.25 -21.29 5.78
N PRO A 59 -21.91 -22.11 4.92
CA PRO A 59 -22.27 -23.49 5.27
C PRO A 59 -21.06 -24.35 5.67
N LYS A 60 -21.03 -24.77 6.94
CA LYS A 60 -19.87 -25.45 7.56
C LYS A 60 -19.49 -26.76 6.87
N ASP A 61 -20.47 -27.48 6.32
CA ASP A 61 -20.26 -28.73 5.58
C ASP A 61 -19.72 -28.49 4.17
N GLU A 62 -20.01 -27.35 3.54
CA GLU A 62 -19.34 -26.91 2.30
C GLU A 62 -17.92 -26.43 2.59
N PHE A 63 -17.71 -25.72 3.69
CA PHE A 63 -16.40 -25.25 4.10
C PHE A 63 -15.43 -26.41 4.44
N ALA A 64 -15.94 -27.42 5.16
CA ALA A 64 -15.19 -28.66 5.40
C ALA A 64 -14.86 -29.41 4.09
N ARG A 65 -15.79 -29.41 3.12
CA ARG A 65 -15.55 -29.98 1.78
C ARG A 65 -14.50 -29.21 0.99
N PHE A 66 -14.50 -27.87 1.07
CA PHE A 66 -13.48 -27.02 0.44
C PHE A 66 -12.09 -27.38 0.97
N PHE A 67 -11.88 -27.41 2.29
CA PHE A 67 -10.57 -27.75 2.86
C PHE A 67 -10.14 -29.18 2.57
N ALA A 68 -11.07 -30.15 2.56
CA ALA A 68 -10.75 -31.53 2.19
C ALA A 68 -10.29 -31.65 0.72
N LEU A 69 -10.87 -30.87 -0.19
CA LEU A 69 -10.44 -30.79 -1.58
C LEU A 69 -9.10 -30.04 -1.71
N HIS A 70 -8.94 -28.90 -1.05
CA HIS A 70 -7.69 -28.13 -1.03
C HIS A 70 -6.52 -28.99 -0.56
N ALA A 71 -6.67 -29.67 0.58
CA ALA A 71 -5.66 -30.56 1.14
C ALA A 71 -5.26 -31.67 0.15
N ARG A 72 -6.25 -32.25 -0.54
CA ARG A 72 -6.02 -33.30 -1.54
C ARG A 72 -5.31 -32.78 -2.79
N LEU A 73 -5.69 -31.61 -3.30
CA LEU A 73 -5.15 -31.07 -4.56
C LEU A 73 -3.74 -30.46 -4.41
N HIS A 74 -3.42 -29.89 -3.24
CA HIS A 74 -2.16 -29.18 -3.02
C HIS A 74 -1.11 -29.96 -2.22
N TYR A 75 -1.50 -30.99 -1.46
CA TYR A 75 -0.57 -31.75 -0.59
C TYR A 75 -0.61 -33.28 -0.77
N ALA A 76 -1.51 -33.81 -1.61
CA ALA A 76 -1.54 -35.22 -1.95
C ALA A 76 -1.43 -35.43 -3.47
N GLU A 77 -0.99 -36.62 -3.89
CA GLU A 77 -1.06 -36.99 -5.30
C GLU A 77 -2.51 -37.34 -5.67
N GLY A 78 -3.09 -36.56 -6.59
CA GLY A 78 -4.27 -36.96 -7.36
C GLY A 78 -5.53 -36.09 -7.19
N GLY A 79 -5.80 -35.32 -8.24
CA GLY A 79 -7.12 -34.78 -8.57
C GLY A 79 -7.38 -34.98 -10.06
N ASP A 80 -8.56 -35.48 -10.42
CA ASP A 80 -9.04 -35.43 -11.80
C ASP A 80 -9.67 -34.05 -12.09
N GLU A 81 -10.06 -33.81 -13.34
CA GLU A 81 -10.70 -32.56 -13.77
C GLU A 81 -11.98 -32.26 -12.98
N ALA A 82 -12.74 -33.29 -12.62
CA ALA A 82 -13.98 -33.15 -11.84
C ALA A 82 -13.72 -32.69 -10.39
N LEU A 83 -12.65 -33.17 -9.75
CA LEU A 83 -12.24 -32.69 -8.42
C LEU A 83 -11.73 -31.25 -8.45
N HIS A 84 -10.99 -30.86 -9.48
CA HIS A 84 -10.58 -29.46 -9.67
C HIS A 84 -11.79 -28.55 -9.92
N GLY A 85 -12.75 -28.96 -10.75
CA GLY A 85 -13.99 -28.23 -10.99
C GLY A 85 -14.78 -28.00 -9.70
N ARG A 86 -14.99 -29.06 -8.90
CA ARG A 86 -15.70 -28.95 -7.60
C ARG A 86 -14.97 -28.10 -6.57
N TYR A 87 -13.64 -28.06 -6.62
CA TYR A 87 -12.85 -27.16 -5.78
C TYR A 87 -13.04 -25.70 -6.22
N ALA A 88 -12.94 -25.41 -7.52
CA ALA A 88 -13.16 -24.08 -8.08
C ALA A 88 -14.59 -23.56 -7.86
N GLU A 89 -15.61 -24.42 -7.95
CA GLU A 89 -17.01 -24.09 -7.61
C GLU A 89 -17.15 -23.63 -6.16
N LEU A 90 -16.50 -24.32 -5.21
CA LEU A 90 -16.53 -23.95 -3.80
C LEU A 90 -15.70 -22.69 -3.52
N ASP A 91 -14.52 -22.53 -4.12
CA ASP A 91 -13.69 -21.33 -3.99
C ASP A 91 -14.47 -20.09 -4.48
N ALA A 92 -15.03 -20.15 -5.69
CA ALA A 92 -15.86 -19.09 -6.27
C ALA A 92 -17.09 -18.79 -5.40
N LYS A 93 -17.73 -19.81 -4.82
CA LYS A 93 -18.88 -19.63 -3.92
C LYS A 93 -18.49 -18.96 -2.60
N ILE A 94 -17.34 -19.30 -2.01
CA ILE A 94 -16.85 -18.70 -0.76
C ILE A 94 -16.46 -17.23 -1.02
N ARG A 95 -15.72 -16.97 -2.11
CA ARG A 95 -15.32 -15.61 -2.52
C ARG A 95 -16.50 -14.70 -2.85
N GLY A 96 -17.48 -15.22 -3.60
CA GLY A 96 -18.70 -14.51 -3.97
C GLY A 96 -19.80 -14.48 -2.90
N TRP A 97 -19.55 -15.05 -1.71
CA TRP A 97 -20.55 -15.06 -0.64
C TRP A 97 -20.80 -13.64 -0.10
N PRO A 98 -22.06 -13.19 0.04
CA PRO A 98 -22.40 -11.84 0.48
C PRO A 98 -21.71 -11.46 1.80
N ARG A 99 -21.17 -10.24 1.87
CA ARG A 99 -20.46 -9.74 3.05
C ARG A 99 -21.22 -8.60 3.73
N THR A 100 -21.31 -8.67 5.06
CA THR A 100 -21.76 -7.62 5.96
C THR A 100 -20.74 -7.45 7.09
N GLU A 101 -20.85 -6.39 7.89
CA GLU A 101 -19.95 -6.21 9.04
C GLU A 101 -20.18 -7.28 10.12
N GLU A 102 -21.37 -7.85 10.21
CA GLU A 102 -21.72 -8.91 11.15
C GLU A 102 -21.19 -10.29 10.72
N ASN A 103 -21.24 -10.63 9.42
CA ASN A 103 -20.79 -11.94 8.93
C ASN A 103 -19.28 -11.97 8.56
N ASP A 104 -18.69 -10.84 8.18
CA ASP A 104 -17.26 -10.71 7.91
C ASP A 104 -16.71 -9.34 8.39
N PRO A 105 -16.40 -9.22 9.69
CA PRO A 105 -15.76 -8.03 10.25
C PRO A 105 -14.38 -7.73 9.65
N PHE A 106 -13.68 -8.74 9.12
CA PHE A 106 -12.35 -8.58 8.51
C PHE A 106 -12.46 -7.90 7.14
N HIS A 107 -13.43 -8.31 6.32
CA HIS A 107 -13.78 -7.61 5.09
C HIS A 107 -14.20 -6.16 5.39
N ALA A 108 -15.07 -5.92 6.37
CA ALA A 108 -15.46 -4.56 6.75
C ALA A 108 -14.27 -3.69 7.21
N ALA A 109 -13.36 -4.25 8.02
CA ALA A 109 -12.11 -3.59 8.41
C ALA A 109 -11.17 -3.32 7.22
N SER A 110 -11.12 -4.23 6.23
CA SER A 110 -10.36 -4.08 5.00
C SER A 110 -10.86 -2.90 4.15
N GLN A 111 -12.18 -2.76 4.00
CA GLN A 111 -12.78 -1.62 3.30
C GLN A 111 -12.52 -0.30 4.04
N ARG A 112 -12.59 -0.28 5.37
CA ARG A 112 -12.20 0.90 6.17
C ARG A 112 -10.72 1.26 6.01
N MET A 113 -9.82 0.27 5.95
CA MET A 113 -8.41 0.52 5.72
C MET A 113 -8.16 1.15 4.34
N ALA A 114 -8.87 0.69 3.30
CA ALA A 114 -8.80 1.27 1.97
C ALA A 114 -9.30 2.72 1.93
N GLU A 115 -10.39 3.03 2.64
CA GLU A 115 -10.88 4.40 2.80
C GLU A 115 -9.85 5.30 3.48
N GLN A 116 -9.29 4.89 4.62
CA GLN A 116 -8.26 5.66 5.31
C GLN A 116 -6.99 5.84 4.48
N LEU A 117 -6.62 4.84 3.67
CA LEU A 117 -5.50 4.94 2.73
C LEU A 117 -5.79 5.92 1.59
N ARG A 118 -7.02 5.92 1.05
CA ARG A 118 -7.49 6.90 0.07
C ARG A 118 -7.45 8.32 0.61
N GLU A 119 -8.02 8.55 1.80
CA GLU A 119 -8.01 9.86 2.47
C GLU A 119 -6.58 10.35 2.76
N THR A 120 -5.68 9.47 3.20
CA THR A 120 -4.30 9.82 3.53
C THR A 120 -3.43 10.12 2.31
N THR A 121 -3.64 9.42 1.20
CA THR A 121 -2.78 9.52 0.00
C THR A 121 -3.35 10.39 -1.12
N GLY A 122 -4.67 10.62 -1.14
CA GLY A 122 -5.36 11.25 -2.26
C GLY A 122 -5.43 10.38 -3.52
N LEU A 123 -5.06 9.10 -3.45
CA LEU A 123 -5.08 8.15 -4.57
C LEU A 123 -6.31 7.25 -4.51
N GLU A 124 -6.81 6.81 -5.66
CA GLU A 124 -7.83 5.76 -5.68
C GLU A 124 -7.26 4.45 -5.12
N VAL A 125 -8.07 3.75 -4.30
CA VAL A 125 -7.73 2.45 -3.73
C VAL A 125 -8.79 1.43 -4.15
N VAL A 126 -8.34 0.27 -4.63
CA VAL A 126 -9.16 -0.93 -4.88
C VAL A 126 -8.70 -2.01 -3.90
N VAL A 127 -9.62 -2.68 -3.21
CA VAL A 127 -9.28 -3.82 -2.33
C VAL A 127 -9.28 -5.09 -3.16
N GLY A 128 -8.29 -5.96 -2.96
CA GLY A 128 -8.28 -7.32 -3.48
C GLY A 128 -7.81 -8.31 -2.42
N PHE A 129 -8.34 -9.53 -2.42
CA PHE A 129 -8.07 -10.55 -1.43
C PHE A 129 -7.26 -11.73 -1.99
N ASN A 130 -6.37 -12.30 -1.18
CA ASN A 130 -5.62 -13.50 -1.58
C ASN A 130 -6.54 -14.73 -1.57
N GLU A 131 -7.35 -14.89 -0.53
CA GLU A 131 -8.19 -16.07 -0.30
C GLU A 131 -9.55 -15.71 0.31
N PHE A 132 -10.48 -16.67 0.23
CA PHE A 132 -11.84 -16.67 0.82
C PHE A 132 -12.80 -15.52 0.50
N CYS A 133 -12.34 -14.40 -0.05
CA CYS A 133 -13.15 -13.24 -0.40
C CYS A 133 -12.88 -12.82 -1.85
N GLY A 134 -13.89 -12.21 -2.47
CA GLY A 134 -13.78 -11.47 -3.71
C GLY A 134 -13.77 -9.95 -3.46
N PRO A 135 -13.29 -9.14 -4.41
CA PRO A 135 -12.52 -9.56 -5.59
C PRO A 135 -11.14 -10.07 -5.19
N THR A 136 -10.54 -10.92 -6.00
CA THR A 136 -9.15 -11.36 -5.86
C THR A 136 -8.17 -10.21 -6.09
N VAL A 137 -6.91 -10.37 -5.68
CA VAL A 137 -5.83 -9.41 -6.04
C VAL A 137 -5.68 -9.27 -7.56
N GLU A 138 -5.92 -10.34 -8.33
CA GLU A 138 -5.90 -10.29 -9.80
C GLU A 138 -7.05 -9.44 -10.35
N GLU A 139 -8.28 -9.69 -9.91
CA GLU A 139 -9.46 -8.91 -10.31
C GLU A 139 -9.35 -7.44 -9.90
N ALA A 140 -8.80 -7.14 -8.72
CA ALA A 140 -8.55 -5.77 -8.27
C ALA A 140 -7.50 -5.04 -9.14
N ILE A 141 -6.50 -5.76 -9.66
CA ILE A 141 -5.56 -5.20 -10.66
C ILE A 141 -6.29 -4.94 -11.98
N GLU A 142 -7.09 -5.88 -12.48
CA GLU A 142 -7.85 -5.69 -13.72
C GLU A 142 -8.90 -4.56 -13.60
N GLU A 143 -9.48 -4.34 -12.42
CA GLU A 143 -10.33 -3.17 -12.15
C GLU A 143 -9.53 -1.86 -12.24
N ALA A 144 -8.32 -1.81 -11.66
CA ALA A 144 -7.42 -0.67 -11.80
C ALA A 144 -6.97 -0.42 -13.26
N VAL A 145 -6.82 -1.47 -14.07
CA VAL A 145 -6.62 -1.37 -15.52
C VAL A 145 -7.86 -0.78 -16.22
N ALA A 146 -9.06 -1.25 -15.88
CA ALA A 146 -10.31 -0.75 -16.45
C ALA A 146 -10.56 0.73 -16.13
N ARG A 147 -10.08 1.21 -14.97
CA ARG A 147 -10.04 2.63 -14.57
C ARG A 147 -9.00 3.48 -15.34
N LYS A 148 -8.22 2.87 -16.25
CA LYS A 148 -7.19 3.50 -17.09
C LYS A 148 -6.01 4.10 -16.29
N ALA A 149 -5.62 3.43 -15.21
CA ALA A 149 -4.38 3.74 -14.50
C ALA A 149 -3.16 3.64 -15.44
N GLU A 150 -2.19 4.56 -15.32
CA GLU A 150 -0.86 4.43 -15.95
C GLU A 150 0.11 3.70 -15.01
N THR A 151 -0.09 3.85 -13.70
CA THR A 151 0.66 3.16 -12.65
C THR A 151 -0.30 2.48 -11.68
N ILE A 152 -0.07 1.19 -11.45
CA ILE A 152 -0.78 0.42 -10.43
C ILE A 152 0.23 0.09 -9.33
N ILE A 153 -0.04 0.49 -8.10
CA ILE A 153 0.78 0.15 -6.94
C ILE A 153 0.01 -0.85 -6.09
N VAL A 154 0.40 -2.12 -6.11
CA VAL A 154 -0.14 -3.10 -5.17
C VAL A 154 0.69 -3.05 -3.88
N VAL A 155 0.01 -3.08 -2.74
CA VAL A 155 0.58 -2.97 -1.39
C VAL A 155 -0.23 -3.83 -0.43
N THR A 156 0.35 -4.28 0.68
CA THR A 156 -0.32 -5.15 1.66
C THR A 156 0.03 -4.75 3.09
N PRO A 157 -0.89 -4.85 4.07
CA PRO A 157 -0.56 -4.63 5.49
C PRO A 157 0.21 -5.81 6.13
N MET A 158 0.59 -6.83 5.36
CA MET A 158 1.44 -7.92 5.83
C MET A 158 2.89 -7.44 6.04
N MET A 159 3.17 -6.84 7.19
CA MET A 159 4.41 -6.12 7.48
C MET A 159 5.66 -7.00 7.65
N THR A 160 5.50 -8.30 7.90
CA THR A 160 6.60 -9.23 8.23
C THR A 160 6.92 -10.21 7.08
N PRO A 161 8.19 -10.31 6.65
CA PRO A 161 8.66 -11.39 5.78
C PRO A 161 8.48 -12.80 6.38
N GLY A 162 8.56 -13.83 5.53
CA GLY A 162 8.38 -15.24 5.87
C GLY A 162 6.97 -15.79 5.59
N GLY A 163 6.03 -14.96 5.13
CA GLY A 163 4.65 -15.34 4.83
C GLY A 163 4.40 -15.59 3.34
N ILE A 164 3.80 -16.74 2.99
CA ILE A 164 3.59 -17.17 1.60
C ILE A 164 2.81 -16.17 0.73
N HIS A 165 1.80 -15.50 1.29
CA HIS A 165 0.97 -14.55 0.53
C HIS A 165 1.78 -13.34 0.06
N ALA A 166 2.45 -12.65 0.99
CA ALA A 166 3.20 -11.43 0.72
C ALA A 166 4.50 -11.67 -0.06
N GLU A 167 5.19 -12.79 0.21
CA GLU A 167 6.53 -13.04 -0.31
C GLU A 167 6.54 -13.84 -1.62
N ILE A 168 5.48 -14.61 -1.90
CA ILE A 168 5.44 -15.52 -3.06
C ILE A 168 4.21 -15.25 -3.94
N GLN A 169 2.99 -15.27 -3.38
CA GLN A 169 1.76 -15.22 -4.17
C GLN A 169 1.51 -13.85 -4.81
N ILE A 170 1.50 -12.77 -4.03
CA ILE A 170 1.26 -11.41 -4.56
C ILE A 170 2.33 -11.03 -5.62
N PRO A 171 3.65 -11.28 -5.41
CA PRO A 171 4.65 -11.11 -6.46
C PRO A 171 4.37 -11.88 -7.75
N ALA A 172 3.87 -13.13 -7.65
CA ALA A 172 3.52 -13.93 -8.82
C ALA A 172 2.32 -13.35 -9.58
N THR A 173 1.26 -12.94 -8.88
CA THR A 173 0.09 -12.26 -9.48
C THR A 173 0.50 -10.94 -10.16
N VAL A 174 1.37 -10.14 -9.52
CA VAL A 174 1.91 -8.91 -10.11
C VAL A 174 2.77 -9.18 -11.34
N LYS A 175 3.57 -10.26 -11.34
CA LYS A 175 4.35 -10.68 -12.52
C LYS A 175 3.43 -11.06 -13.69
N GLN A 176 2.40 -11.87 -13.45
CA GLN A 176 1.42 -12.24 -14.47
C GLN A 176 0.67 -11.03 -15.03
N ALA A 177 0.29 -10.08 -14.17
CA ALA A 177 -0.35 -8.84 -14.60
C ALA A 177 0.55 -7.97 -15.50
N ARG A 178 1.86 -7.90 -15.21
CA ARG A 178 2.85 -7.21 -16.08
C ARG A 178 3.00 -7.90 -17.44
N GLU A 179 2.88 -9.23 -17.48
CA GLU A 179 2.92 -10.01 -18.72
C GLU A 179 1.66 -9.80 -19.57
N ARG A 180 0.48 -9.68 -18.93
CA ARG A 180 -0.79 -9.30 -19.58
C ARG A 180 -0.77 -7.85 -20.08
N HIS A 181 -0.17 -6.93 -19.33
CA HIS A 181 -0.23 -5.48 -19.57
C HIS A 181 1.15 -4.83 -19.70
N PRO A 182 1.94 -5.14 -20.75
CA PRO A 182 3.33 -4.71 -20.89
C PRO A 182 3.53 -3.19 -21.03
N GLY A 183 2.46 -2.43 -21.28
CA GLY A 183 2.47 -0.97 -21.34
C GLY A 183 2.20 -0.26 -20.01
N LEU A 184 1.87 -0.99 -18.93
CA LEU A 184 1.49 -0.40 -17.64
C LEU A 184 2.59 -0.54 -16.57
N SER A 185 2.78 0.51 -15.77
CA SER A 185 3.72 0.50 -14.65
C SER A 185 3.08 -0.16 -13.42
N ILE A 186 3.02 -1.49 -13.39
CA ILE A 186 2.55 -2.25 -12.21
C ILE A 186 3.71 -2.48 -11.24
N ARG A 187 3.56 -2.07 -9.98
CA ARG A 187 4.59 -2.13 -8.93
C ARG A 187 4.06 -2.83 -7.68
N TYR A 188 4.91 -3.57 -6.99
CA TYR A 188 4.61 -4.13 -5.67
C TYR A 188 5.44 -3.38 -4.63
N ALA A 189 4.78 -2.77 -3.64
CA ALA A 189 5.41 -1.97 -2.59
C ALA A 189 5.63 -2.81 -1.32
N TRP A 190 6.57 -3.76 -1.42
CA TRP A 190 6.93 -4.72 -0.37
C TRP A 190 8.31 -5.33 -0.69
N PRO A 191 9.14 -5.75 0.28
CA PRO A 191 8.95 -5.69 1.74
C PRO A 191 9.11 -4.29 2.32
N PHE A 192 8.64 -4.12 3.56
CA PHE A 192 8.87 -2.93 4.36
C PHE A 192 10.23 -3.00 5.07
N ASP A 193 10.83 -1.84 5.36
CA ASP A 193 12.03 -1.80 6.20
C ASP A 193 11.64 -2.17 7.66
N PRO A 194 12.29 -3.18 8.29
CA PRO A 194 11.96 -3.57 9.66
C PRO A 194 12.06 -2.43 10.69
N SER A 195 12.88 -1.41 10.43
CA SER A 195 12.99 -0.22 11.29
C SER A 195 11.78 0.71 11.16
N GLU A 196 11.16 0.81 10.00
CA GLU A 196 9.90 1.56 9.81
C GLU A 196 8.73 0.83 10.49
N VAL A 197 8.66 -0.51 10.34
CA VAL A 197 7.70 -1.36 11.06
C VAL A 197 7.86 -1.20 12.58
N ALA A 198 9.10 -1.24 13.08
CA ALA A 198 9.39 -1.03 14.50
C ALA A 198 9.00 0.37 14.98
N GLN A 199 9.18 1.42 14.18
CA GLN A 199 8.74 2.78 14.50
C GLN A 199 7.22 2.91 14.57
N PHE A 200 6.49 2.29 13.64
CA PHE A 200 5.02 2.21 13.68
C PHE A 200 4.52 1.56 14.98
N LEU A 201 5.09 0.41 15.36
CA LEU A 201 4.76 -0.27 16.60
C LEU A 201 5.15 0.54 17.85
N ALA A 202 6.34 1.16 17.84
CA ALA A 202 6.82 2.00 18.94
C ALA A 202 5.92 3.22 19.18
N LYS A 203 5.35 3.83 18.12
CA LYS A 203 4.37 4.91 18.26
C LYS A 203 3.15 4.46 19.09
N ARG A 204 2.62 3.26 18.83
CA ARG A 204 1.49 2.71 19.59
C ARG A 204 1.87 2.38 21.04
N ILE A 205 3.03 1.76 21.25
CA ILE A 205 3.55 1.44 22.58
C ILE A 205 3.72 2.72 23.42
N HIS A 206 4.28 3.78 22.83
CA HIS A 206 4.46 5.05 23.52
C HIS A 206 3.12 5.66 23.93
N GLN A 207 2.11 5.71 23.03
CA GLN A 207 0.77 6.21 23.37
C GLN A 207 0.19 5.52 24.62
N GLU A 208 0.09 4.19 24.58
CA GLU A 208 -0.48 3.40 25.69
C GLU A 208 0.34 3.52 26.99
N SER A 209 1.68 3.67 26.88
CA SER A 209 2.55 3.84 28.04
C SER A 209 2.41 5.20 28.75
N GLN A 210 1.85 6.20 28.08
CA GLN A 210 1.68 7.56 28.63
C GLN A 210 0.24 7.82 29.13
N GLU A 211 -0.73 6.96 28.79
CA GLU A 211 -2.13 7.08 29.23
C GLU A 211 -2.39 6.54 30.65
N SER A 212 -1.33 6.11 31.37
CA SER A 212 -1.40 5.71 32.78
C SER A 212 -1.02 6.85 33.73
N ASN A 213 -1.88 7.88 33.85
CA ASN A 213 -1.78 8.92 34.90
C ASN A 213 -3.14 9.60 35.15
#